data_AF-A0A7S2F162-F1
#
_entry.id   AF-A0A7S2F162-F1
#
_cell.length_a   1.000
_cell.length_b   1.000
_cell.length_c   1.000
_cell.angle_alpha   90.00
_cell.angle_beta   90.00
_cell.angle_gamma   90.00
#
_symmetry.space_group_name_H-M   'P 1'
#
loop_
_entity.id
_entity.type
_entity.pdbx_description
1 polymer ?
#
loop_
_entity_poly.entity_id
_entity_poly.type
_entity_poly.pdbx_seq_one_letter_code
_entity_poly.pdbx_strand_id
1 'polypeptide(L)'
;VFTLWALNHIASEIQNPFGAGASELDGFSMQEEMNRHLLLLTASETQSLPRLAPTAMKLQGLRERDALQSCCNQSLLDVWSQLAEDGQPVPEPARKGQVYRRAAGLHSVPYGNLPGKCGARRMLKT
;
A
#
# COMPACT_ATOMS: atom_id res chain seq x y z
N VAL A 1 5.23 10.35 -42.05
CA VAL A 1 6.42 11.02 -41.48
C VAL A 1 6.24 11.28 -39.99
N PHE A 2 5.20 12.01 -39.55
CA PHE A 2 4.95 12.29 -38.12
C PHE A 2 5.00 11.06 -37.20
N THR A 3 4.34 9.96 -37.55
CA THR A 3 4.30 8.74 -36.72
C THR A 3 5.69 8.15 -36.44
N LEU A 4 6.57 8.11 -37.45
CA LEU A 4 7.93 7.56 -37.28
C LEU A 4 8.79 8.47 -36.40
N TRP A 5 8.62 9.78 -36.52
CA TRP A 5 9.32 10.76 -35.69
C TRP A 5 8.85 10.72 -34.23
N ALA A 6 7.54 10.65 -34.01
CA ALA A 6 6.97 10.49 -32.67
C ALA A 6 7.48 9.19 -32.00
N LEU A 7 7.52 8.09 -32.74
CA LEU A 7 7.99 6.81 -32.23
C LEU A 7 9.48 6.82 -31.90
N ASN A 8 10.29 7.51 -32.71
CA ASN A 8 11.72 7.71 -32.44
C ASN A 8 11.96 8.52 -31.16
N HIS A 9 11.15 9.56 -30.91
CA HIS A 9 11.24 10.35 -29.68
C HIS A 9 10.88 9.53 -28.44
N ILE A 10 9.77 8.80 -28.48
CA ILE A 10 9.36 7.92 -27.38
C ILE A 10 10.43 6.86 -27.10
N ALA A 11 10.97 6.23 -28.14
CA ALA A 11 12.03 5.23 -27.99
C ALA A 11 13.30 5.82 -27.35
N SER A 12 13.66 7.06 -27.71
CA SER A 12 14.82 7.75 -27.15
C SER A 12 14.62 8.11 -25.68
N GLU A 13 13.41 8.54 -25.29
CA GLU A 13 13.07 8.83 -23.88
C GLU A 13 13.10 7.56 -23.02
N ILE A 14 12.59 6.43 -23.54
CA ILE A 14 12.59 5.14 -22.81
C ILE A 14 14.00 4.57 -22.67
N GLN A 15 14.89 4.84 -23.63
CA GLN A 15 16.26 4.29 -23.62
C GLN A 15 17.11 4.82 -22.45
N ASN A 16 16.84 6.02 -21.94
CA ASN A 16 17.54 6.58 -20.78
C ASN A 16 16.55 7.11 -19.72
N PRO A 17 16.03 6.24 -18.84
CA PRO A 17 15.02 6.62 -17.86
C PRO A 17 15.58 7.44 -16.68
N PHE A 18 16.88 7.76 -16.64
CA PHE A 18 17.57 8.42 -15.51
C PHE A 18 18.28 9.73 -15.90
N GLY A 19 17.83 10.44 -16.93
CA GLY A 19 18.42 11.73 -17.35
C GLY A 19 17.96 12.95 -16.52
N ALA A 20 17.64 14.06 -17.21
CA ALA A 20 16.95 15.23 -16.62
C ALA A 20 15.61 15.65 -17.29
N GLY A 21 15.00 14.80 -18.11
CA GLY A 21 13.73 15.01 -18.80
C GLY A 21 12.49 14.86 -17.90
N ALA A 22 11.37 15.48 -18.30
CA ALA A 22 10.13 15.52 -17.51
C ALA A 22 9.44 14.15 -17.33
N SER A 23 9.76 13.17 -18.19
CA SER A 23 9.22 11.80 -18.15
C SER A 23 10.11 10.82 -17.42
N GLU A 24 11.24 11.27 -16.89
CA GLU A 24 12.27 10.40 -16.35
C GLU A 24 12.08 10.17 -14.85
N LEU A 25 12.75 9.14 -14.34
CA LEU A 25 12.62 8.70 -12.97
C LEU A 25 13.47 9.57 -12.06
N ASP A 26 12.85 10.06 -10.98
CA ASP A 26 13.55 10.78 -9.92
C ASP A 26 14.35 9.79 -9.06
N GLY A 27 15.56 9.48 -9.53
CA GLY A 27 16.47 8.59 -8.82
C GLY A 27 16.84 9.09 -7.43
N PHE A 28 16.82 10.41 -7.18
CA PHE A 28 17.14 10.97 -5.87
C PHE A 28 16.05 10.62 -4.85
N SER A 29 14.79 10.90 -5.16
CA SER A 29 13.67 10.56 -4.27
C SER A 29 13.55 9.05 -4.09
N MET A 30 13.78 8.26 -5.13
CA MET A 30 13.76 6.79 -5.03
C MET A 30 14.87 6.26 -4.12
N GLN A 31 16.07 6.82 -4.23
CA GLN A 31 17.19 6.44 -3.36
C GLN A 31 16.94 6.86 -1.91
N GLU A 32 16.39 8.05 -1.68
CA GLU A 32 16.01 8.53 -0.35
C GLU A 32 15.00 7.60 0.31
N GLU A 33 13.94 7.20 -0.42
CA GLU A 33 12.93 6.27 0.09
C GLU A 33 13.51 4.87 0.35
N MET A 34 14.39 4.39 -0.54
CA MET A 34 15.08 3.12 -0.32
C MET A 34 15.95 3.17 0.95
N ASN A 35 16.69 4.25 1.17
CA ASN A 35 17.50 4.43 2.38
C ASN A 35 16.63 4.45 3.64
N ARG A 36 15.46 5.10 3.58
CA ARG A 36 14.47 5.10 4.68
C ARG A 36 14.03 3.68 5.01
N HIS A 37 13.71 2.85 4.01
CA HIS A 37 13.34 1.45 4.22
C HIS A 37 14.48 0.60 4.77
N LEU A 38 15.72 0.81 4.30
CA LEU A 38 16.88 0.10 4.84
C LEU A 38 17.11 0.43 6.31
N LEU A 39 16.88 1.67 6.73
CA LEU A 39 16.94 2.06 8.13
C LEU A 39 15.86 1.36 8.97
N LEU A 40 14.66 1.14 8.43
CA LEU A 40 13.62 0.38 9.14
C LEU A 40 14.08 -1.04 9.48
N LEU A 41 14.88 -1.69 8.62
CA LEU A 41 15.41 -3.03 8.88
C LEU A 41 16.41 -3.07 10.04
N THR A 42 17.00 -1.93 10.40
CA THR A 42 17.91 -1.82 11.56
C THR A 42 17.17 -1.67 12.88
N ALA A 43 15.86 -1.39 12.84
CA ALA A 43 15.04 -1.29 14.05
C ALA A 43 14.94 -2.65 14.75
N SER A 44 15.03 -2.64 16.08
CA SER A 44 14.97 -3.86 16.88
C SER A 44 13.65 -4.62 16.73
N GLU A 45 12.59 -3.87 16.47
CA GLU A 45 11.22 -4.33 16.29
C GLU A 45 11.10 -5.19 15.03
N THR A 46 11.79 -4.82 13.95
CA THR A 46 11.82 -5.61 12.70
C THR A 46 12.74 -6.82 12.77
N GLN A 47 13.63 -6.88 13.75
CA GLN A 47 14.48 -8.04 14.02
C GLN A 47 13.78 -9.09 14.89
N SER A 48 12.63 -8.74 15.47
CA SER A 48 11.83 -9.66 16.27
C SER A 48 10.76 -10.33 15.42
N LEU A 49 10.70 -11.66 15.44
CA LEU A 49 9.58 -12.38 14.84
C LEU A 49 8.36 -12.30 15.75
N PRO A 50 7.15 -12.12 15.20
CA PRO A 50 5.92 -12.19 15.98
C PRO A 50 5.84 -13.57 16.64
N ARG A 51 5.59 -13.58 17.95
CA ARG A 51 5.40 -14.82 18.70
C ARG A 51 3.95 -15.27 18.58
N LEU A 52 3.78 -16.57 18.49
CA LEU A 52 2.45 -17.17 18.51
C LEU A 52 1.79 -16.87 19.86
N ALA A 53 0.61 -16.24 19.84
CA ALA A 53 -0.15 -16.00 21.05
C ALA A 53 -0.58 -17.34 21.68
N PRO A 54 -0.72 -17.44 23.02
CA PRO A 54 -1.20 -18.66 23.68
C PRO A 54 -2.59 -19.10 23.21
N THR A 55 -3.38 -18.16 22.67
CA THR A 55 -4.72 -18.37 22.12
C THR A 55 -4.72 -18.86 20.67
N ALA A 56 -3.56 -18.96 20.02
CA ALA A 56 -3.50 -19.40 18.64
C ALA A 56 -3.85 -20.89 18.52
N MET A 57 -4.86 -21.21 17.70
CA MET A 57 -5.24 -22.59 17.42
C MET A 57 -4.37 -23.17 16.29
N LYS A 58 -3.93 -24.42 16.45
CA LYS A 58 -3.28 -25.16 15.36
C LYS A 58 -4.31 -25.50 14.30
N LEU A 59 -4.08 -25.05 13.07
CA LEU A 59 -4.98 -25.32 11.93
C LEU A 59 -5.00 -26.80 11.48
N GLN A 60 -4.15 -27.66 12.06
CA GLN A 60 -3.95 -29.06 11.66
C GLN A 60 -5.15 -30.00 11.94
N GLY A 61 -6.29 -29.48 12.41
CA GLY A 61 -7.52 -30.25 12.65
C GLY A 61 -8.80 -29.60 12.11
N LEU A 62 -8.70 -28.50 11.35
CA LEU A 62 -9.86 -27.80 10.77
C LEU A 62 -10.19 -28.29 9.34
N ARG A 63 -9.90 -29.55 9.04
CA ARG A 63 -10.66 -30.25 8.01
C ARG A 63 -11.93 -30.74 8.69
N GLU A 64 -13.09 -30.31 8.19
CA GLU A 64 -14.43 -30.94 8.35
C GLU A 64 -15.54 -30.21 9.12
N ARG A 65 -15.41 -29.00 9.68
CA ARG A 65 -16.61 -28.28 10.17
C ARG A 65 -16.65 -26.77 9.84
N ASP A 66 -17.19 -26.49 8.64
CA ASP A 66 -18.33 -25.60 8.37
C ASP A 66 -18.36 -24.12 8.83
N ALA A 67 -17.27 -23.50 9.30
CA ALA A 67 -17.33 -22.07 9.65
C ALA A 67 -16.13 -21.19 9.20
N LEU A 68 -15.05 -21.76 8.67
CA LEU A 68 -13.86 -20.99 8.27
C LEU A 68 -13.70 -20.81 6.76
N GLN A 69 -14.64 -21.30 5.95
CA GLN A 69 -14.58 -21.16 4.48
C GLN A 69 -14.69 -19.71 4.00
N SER A 70 -15.07 -18.78 4.87
CA SER A 70 -15.13 -17.34 4.57
C SER A 70 -13.80 -16.60 4.76
N CYS A 71 -12.74 -17.22 5.30
CA CYS A 71 -11.47 -16.53 5.58
C CYS A 71 -10.24 -17.23 5.00
N CYS A 72 -10.43 -18.24 4.15
CA CYS A 72 -9.34 -18.76 3.34
C CYS A 72 -8.78 -17.63 2.47
N ASN A 73 -7.46 -17.45 2.49
CA ASN A 73 -6.75 -16.44 1.71
C ASN A 73 -7.15 -16.54 0.24
N GLN A 74 -8.11 -15.73 -0.19
CA GLN A 74 -8.41 -15.60 -1.60
C GLN A 74 -7.17 -15.01 -2.26
N SER A 75 -6.71 -15.63 -3.33
CA SER A 75 -5.65 -15.00 -4.10
C SER A 75 -6.19 -13.68 -4.68
N LEU A 76 -5.31 -12.72 -4.97
CA LEU A 76 -5.71 -11.50 -5.65
C LEU A 76 -6.47 -11.80 -6.96
N LEU A 77 -6.12 -12.89 -7.64
CA LEU A 77 -6.80 -13.36 -8.85
C LEU A 77 -8.23 -13.83 -8.58
N ASP A 78 -8.46 -14.55 -7.47
CA ASP A 78 -9.80 -15.02 -7.08
C ASP A 78 -10.72 -13.85 -6.73
N VAL A 79 -10.19 -12.86 -6.01
CA VAL A 79 -10.91 -11.62 -5.67
C VAL A 79 -11.26 -10.85 -6.95
N TRP A 80 -10.30 -10.73 -7.87
CA TRP A 80 -10.48 -9.98 -9.12
C TRP A 80 -11.50 -10.65 -10.06
N SER A 81 -11.50 -11.98 -10.11
CA SER A 81 -12.44 -12.74 -10.95
C SER A 81 -13.87 -12.65 -10.42
N GLN A 82 -14.05 -12.66 -9.09
CA GLN A 82 -15.38 -12.46 -8.48
C GLN A 82 -15.98 -11.09 -8.84
N LEU A 83 -15.17 -10.03 -8.82
CA LEU A 83 -15.61 -8.69 -9.21
C LEU A 83 -16.03 -8.58 -10.68
N ALA A 84 -15.46 -9.40 -11.56
CA ALA A 84 -15.82 -9.42 -12.97
C ALA A 84 -17.18 -10.10 -13.23
N GLU A 85 -17.50 -11.13 -12.44
CA GLU A 85 -18.76 -11.88 -12.54
C GLU A 85 -19.95 -11.11 -11.93
N ASP A 86 -19.71 -10.27 -10.92
CA ASP A 86 -20.76 -9.52 -10.22
C ASP A 86 -21.39 -8.38 -11.05
N GLY A 87 -20.95 -8.17 -12.31
CA GLY A 87 -21.55 -7.20 -13.23
C GLY A 87 -21.54 -5.75 -12.72
N GLN A 88 -20.79 -5.46 -11.66
CA GLN A 88 -20.64 -4.11 -11.13
C GLN A 88 -19.90 -3.26 -12.17
N PRO A 89 -20.40 -2.06 -12.49
CA PRO A 89 -19.69 -1.17 -13.39
C PRO A 89 -18.32 -0.88 -12.79
N VAL A 90 -17.26 -1.13 -13.58
CA VAL A 90 -15.89 -0.76 -13.22
C VAL A 90 -15.92 0.69 -12.73
N PRO A 91 -15.52 0.98 -11.49
CA PRO A 91 -15.52 2.36 -11.00
C PRO A 91 -14.60 3.16 -11.92
N GLU A 92 -15.15 4.21 -12.57
CA GLU A 92 -14.35 5.11 -13.40
C GLU A 92 -13.09 5.51 -12.63
N PRO A 93 -11.92 5.56 -13.29
CA PRO A 93 -10.70 5.97 -12.64
C PRO A 93 -10.94 7.33 -11.99
N ALA A 94 -10.83 7.37 -10.67
CA ALA A 94 -11.15 8.56 -9.89
C ALA A 94 -10.39 9.75 -10.48
N ARG A 95 -11.13 10.74 -10.99
CA ARG A 95 -10.53 12.01 -11.40
C ARG A 95 -9.76 12.54 -10.20
N LYS A 96 -8.47 12.87 -10.40
CA LYS A 96 -7.58 13.43 -9.37
C LYS A 96 -8.35 14.48 -8.55
N GLY A 97 -8.63 14.18 -7.27
CA GLY A 97 -9.32 15.08 -6.34
C GLY A 97 -10.61 14.56 -5.69
N GLN A 98 -11.12 13.37 -6.01
CA GLN A 98 -12.28 12.82 -5.28
C GLN A 98 -11.87 12.11 -3.98
N VAL A 99 -12.33 12.67 -2.86
CA VAL A 99 -12.32 12.04 -1.54
C VAL A 99 -13.40 10.96 -1.51
N TYR A 100 -13.02 9.70 -1.24
CA TYR A 100 -14.00 8.63 -1.02
C TYR A 100 -14.88 8.96 0.20
N ARG A 101 -16.14 9.34 -0.04
CA ARG A 101 -17.18 9.30 0.99
C ARG A 101 -17.68 7.86 1.08
N ARG A 102 -17.35 7.20 2.18
CA ARG A 102 -17.85 5.86 2.53
C ARG A 102 -19.37 5.94 2.69
N ALA A 103 -20.10 5.07 1.97
CA ALA A 103 -21.53 4.89 2.18
C ALA A 103 -21.79 4.42 3.62
N ALA A 104 -22.72 5.08 4.29
CA ALA A 104 -23.09 4.82 5.66
C ALA A 104 -23.81 3.46 5.76
N GLY A 105 -23.21 2.50 6.47
CA GLY A 105 -23.80 1.18 6.68
C GLY A 105 -22.93 0.27 7.54
N LEU A 106 -23.11 0.39 8.85
CA LEU A 106 -22.76 -0.56 9.92
C LEU A 106 -21.29 -0.67 10.41
N HIS A 107 -21.18 -0.42 11.73
CA HIS A 107 -20.04 -0.46 12.65
C HIS A 107 -18.92 0.56 12.46
N SER A 108 -19.06 1.66 13.21
CA SER A 108 -17.97 2.54 13.63
C SER A 108 -16.89 1.72 14.35
N VAL A 109 -15.71 1.60 13.75
CA VAL A 109 -14.49 1.30 14.49
C VAL A 109 -14.01 2.64 15.06
N PRO A 110 -13.95 2.83 16.39
CA PRO A 110 -13.30 4.01 16.93
C PRO A 110 -11.82 3.89 16.62
N TYR A 111 -11.29 4.80 15.79
CA TYR A 111 -9.87 5.11 15.82
C TYR A 111 -9.57 5.71 17.19
N GLY A 112 -9.21 4.83 18.13
CA GLY A 112 -8.72 5.22 19.44
C GLY A 112 -7.41 5.97 19.29
N ASN A 113 -7.40 7.21 19.78
CA ASN A 113 -6.30 7.85 20.48
C ASN A 113 -4.88 7.43 20.09
N LEU A 114 -4.24 8.23 19.23
CA LEU A 114 -2.79 8.45 19.32
C LEU A 114 -2.52 9.22 20.62
N PRO A 115 -1.81 8.67 21.63
CA PRO A 115 -1.30 9.47 22.73
C PRO A 115 0.03 10.08 22.29
N GLY A 116 0.12 11.41 22.26
CA GLY A 116 1.40 12.03 21.89
C GLY A 116 1.47 13.55 21.77
N LYS A 117 0.58 14.31 22.41
CA LYS A 117 0.90 15.71 22.74
C LYS A 117 1.76 15.73 24.00
N CYS A 118 3.07 15.83 23.81
CA CYS A 118 4.02 16.29 24.82
C CYS A 118 4.78 17.43 24.11
N GLY A 119 4.63 18.71 24.41
CA GLY A 119 4.58 19.36 25.70
C GLY A 119 5.52 20.56 25.55
N ALA A 120 4.98 21.77 25.60
CA ALA A 120 5.77 22.99 25.51
C ALA A 120 6.87 23.01 26.59
N ARG A 121 8.11 23.35 26.22
CA ARG A 121 9.11 23.83 27.18
C ARG A 121 9.75 25.12 26.69
N ARG A 122 9.54 26.15 27.53
CA ARG A 122 10.13 27.48 27.50
C ARG A 122 11.65 27.40 27.80
N MET A 123 12.39 28.23 27.06
CA MET A 123 13.62 28.98 27.38
C MET A 123 14.79 28.31 28.12
N LEU A 124 15.99 28.48 27.55
CA LEU A 124 17.10 29.14 28.25
C LEU A 124 18.01 29.84 27.22
N LYS A 125 18.20 31.14 27.44
CA LYS A 125 19.25 31.97 26.84
C LYS A 125 20.57 31.61 27.53
N THR A 126 21.65 31.56 26.76
CA THR A 126 23.00 31.96 27.16
C THR A 126 23.67 32.57 25.95
#